data_AF-A0A524N7J2-F1
#
_entry.id   AF-A0A524N7J2-F1
#
_cell.length_a   1.000
_cell.length_b   1.000
_cell.length_c   1.000
_cell.angle_alpha   90.00
_cell.angle_beta   90.00
_cell.angle_gamma   90.00
#
_symmetry.space_group_name_H-M   'P 1'
#
loop_
_entity.id
_entity.type
_entity.pdbx_description
1 polymer ?
#
loop_
_entity_poly.entity_id
_entity_poly.type
_entity_poly.pdbx_seq_one_letter_code
_entity_poly.pdbx_strand_id
1 'polypeptide(L)' 'MTEELIKIVDEYLDKFMSSDLVLIKIKDENYPMNSLKRMFLIRINERNLKGVTSYTFMMELYLEKI' A
#
# COMPACT_ATOMS: atom_id res chain seq x y z
N MET A 1 11.15 3.70 12.79
CA MET A 1 10.20 2.91 11.99
C MET A 1 9.35 2.13 12.99
N THR A 2 8.03 2.33 13.03
CA THR A 2 7.17 1.62 13.99
C THR A 2 6.76 0.29 13.39
N GLU A 3 6.95 -0.81 14.13
CA GLU A 3 6.53 -2.16 13.72
C GLU A 3 5.03 -2.22 13.39
N GLU A 4 4.25 -1.36 14.02
CA GLU A 4 2.82 -1.19 13.79
C GLU A 4 2.49 -0.78 12.34
N LEU A 5 3.23 0.17 11.76
CA LEU A 5 3.00 0.62 10.39
C LEU A 5 3.27 -0.50 9.38
N ILE A 6 4.29 -1.32 9.64
CA ILE A 6 4.61 -2.48 8.78
C ILE A 6 3.44 -3.46 8.80
N LYS A 7 2.92 -3.80 10.00
CA LYS A 7 1.77 -4.71 10.14
C LYS A 7 0.54 -4.19 9.39
N ILE A 8 0.23 -2.89 9.52
CA ILE A 8 -0.90 -2.27 8.83
C ILE A 8 -0.73 -2.38 7.31
N VAL A 9 0.44 -2.02 6.79
CA VAL A 9 0.73 -2.08 5.35
C VAL A 9 0.62 -3.51 4.82
N ASP A 10 1.17 -4.48 5.55
CA ASP A 10 1.09 -5.89 5.17
C ASP A 10 -0.37 -6.39 5.15
N GLU A 11 -1.18 -6.01 6.15
CA GLU A 11 -2.59 -6.36 6.20
C GLU A 11 -3.37 -5.78 5.01
N TYR A 12 -3.10 -4.52 4.64
CA TYR A 12 -3.70 -3.91 3.44
C TYR A 12 -3.29 -4.64 2.15
N LEU A 13 -2.01 -4.99 2.03
CA LEU A 13 -1.51 -5.76 0.89
C LEU A 13 -2.17 -7.14 0.81
N ASP A 14 -2.32 -7.84 1.93
CA ASP A 14 -2.97 -9.16 1.97
C ASP A 14 -4.44 -9.09 1.56
N LYS A 15 -5.17 -8.11 2.09
CA LYS A 15 -6.56 -7.85 1.69
C LYS A 15 -6.66 -7.47 0.21
N PHE A 16 -5.75 -6.64 -0.28
CA PHE A 16 -5.73 -6.23 -1.68
C PHE A 16 -5.43 -7.40 -2.62
N MET A 17 -4.46 -8.24 -2.27
CA MET A 17 -4.07 -9.40 -3.08
C MET A 17 -5.15 -10.48 -3.13
N SER A 18 -5.89 -10.68 -2.03
CA SER A 18 -7.01 -11.64 -1.96
C SER A 18 -8.31 -11.12 -2.57
N SER A 19 -8.40 -9.83 -2.89
CA SER A 19 -9.57 -9.21 -3.51
C SER A 19 -9.52 -9.25 -5.04
N ASP A 20 -10.68 -9.33 -5.70
CA ASP A 20 -10.80 -9.13 -7.17
C ASP A 20 -10.68 -7.66 -7.59
N LEU A 21 -10.50 -6.74 -6.64
CA LEU A 21 -10.31 -5.32 -6.92
C LEU A 21 -9.00 -5.08 -7.67
N VAL A 22 -9.08 -4.26 -8.72
CA VAL A 22 -7.93 -3.79 -9.50
C VAL A 22 -7.29 -2.56 -8.88
N LEU A 23 -8.08 -1.73 -8.17
CA LEU A 23 -7.63 -0.48 -7.58
C LEU A 23 -8.24 -0.30 -6.19
N ILE A 24 -7.44 0.08 -5.20
CA ILE A 24 -7.94 0.54 -3.89
C ILE A 24 -7.34 1.88 -3.50
N LYS A 25 -8.17 2.69 -2.85
CA LYS A 25 -7.79 3.97 -2.25
C LYS A 25 -7.52 3.76 -0.77
N ILE A 26 -6.40 4.30 -0.30
CA ILE A 26 -5.99 4.23 1.10
C ILE A 26 -5.96 5.64 1.68
N LYS A 27 -6.66 5.81 2.80
CA LYS A 27 -6.63 7.04 3.60
C LYS A 27 -6.34 6.64 5.05
N ASP A 28 -5.22 7.08 5.57
CA ASP A 28 -4.85 6.90 6.97
C ASP A 28 -4.44 8.27 7.53
N GLU A 29 -5.10 8.68 8.61
CA GLU A 29 -4.91 9.99 9.24
C GLU A 29 -3.73 9.99 10.22
N ASN A 30 -3.27 8.80 10.64
CA ASN A 30 -2.18 8.65 11.60
C ASN A 30 -0.79 8.72 10.92
N TYR A 31 -0.72 8.49 9.62
CA TYR A 31 0.54 8.39 8.88
C TYR A 31 0.58 9.36 7.69
N PRO A 32 1.69 10.10 7.50
CA PRO A 32 1.87 10.94 6.33
C PRO A 32 1.81 10.14 5.02
N MET A 33 1.14 10.68 4.00
CA MET A 33 0.93 10.04 2.70
C MET A 33 2.24 9.56 2.04
N ASN A 34 3.29 10.39 2.09
CA ASN A 34 4.60 10.05 1.53
C ASN A 34 5.26 8.87 2.25
N SER A 35 5.07 8.78 3.58
CA SER A 35 5.57 7.66 4.38
C SER A 35 4.84 6.38 4.03
N LEU A 36 3.50 6.42 3.95
CA LEU A 36 2.69 5.27 3.52
C LEU A 36 3.10 4.79 2.13
N LYS A 37 3.13 5.68 1.13
CA LYS A 37 3.54 5.33 -0.23
C LYS A 37 4.89 4.62 -0.26
N ARG A 38 5.89 5.19 0.44
CA ARG A 38 7.22 4.60 0.53
C ARG A 38 7.18 3.20 1.16
N MET A 39 6.40 3.03 2.22
CA MET A 39 6.25 1.73 2.88
C MET A 39 5.60 0.69 1.97
N PHE A 40 4.52 1.04 1.27
CA PHE A 40 3.91 0.14 0.29
C PHE A 40 4.91 -0.27 -0.80
N LEU A 41 5.66 0.67 -1.37
CA LEU A 41 6.69 0.35 -2.37
C LEU A 41 7.76 -0.61 -1.84
N ILE A 42 8.24 -0.38 -0.61
CA ILE A 42 9.24 -1.25 0.04
C ILE A 42 8.65 -2.65 0.22
N ARG A 43 7.45 -2.77 0.81
CA ARG A 43 6.84 -4.06 1.12
C ARG A 43 6.45 -4.85 -0.14
N ILE A 44 5.97 -4.18 -1.19
CA ILE A 44 5.71 -4.80 -2.51
C ILE A 44 6.99 -5.43 -3.05
N ASN A 45 8.11 -4.70 -3.01
CA ASN A 45 9.40 -5.20 -3.49
C ASN A 45 9.95 -6.33 -2.61
N GLU A 46 9.95 -6.17 -1.28
CA GLU A 46 10.44 -7.18 -0.34
C GLU A 46 9.65 -8.50 -0.44
N ARG A 47 8.34 -8.42 -0.69
CA ARG A 47 7.45 -9.57 -0.83
C ARG A 47 7.37 -10.09 -2.27
N ASN A 48 8.07 -9.48 -3.23
CA ASN A 48 8.02 -9.82 -4.66
C ASN A 48 6.59 -9.86 -5.23
N LEU A 49 5.72 -8.92 -4.83
CA LEU A 49 4.34 -8.83 -5.32
C LEU A 49 4.32 -8.27 -6.74
N LYS A 50 4.48 -9.16 -7.73
CA LYS A 50 4.44 -8.79 -9.15
C LYS A 50 3.05 -8.28 -9.54
N GLY A 51 3.01 -7.28 -10.43
CA GLY A 51 1.76 -6.70 -10.90
C GLY A 51 1.04 -5.88 -9.83
N VAL A 52 1.75 -5.34 -8.84
CA VAL A 52 1.19 -4.41 -7.85
C VAL A 52 2.03 -3.15 -7.82
N THR A 53 1.39 -1.99 -7.82
CA THR A 53 2.06 -0.70 -7.66
C THR A 53 1.33 0.18 -6.65
N SER A 54 2.04 1.17 -6.11
CA SER A 54 1.44 2.24 -5.29
C SER A 54 1.77 3.62 -5.87
N TYR A 55 0.77 4.49 -5.95
CA TYR A 55 0.93 5.84 -6.47
C TYR A 55 0.04 6.85 -5.73
N THR A 56 0.33 8.13 -5.90
CA THR A 56 -0.46 9.22 -5.31
C THR A 56 -1.13 10.00 -6.41
N PHE A 57 -2.43 10.22 -6.29
CA PHE A 57 -3.23 11.02 -7.22
C PHE A 57 -4.21 11.89 -6.43
N MET A 58 -4.33 13.18 -6.79
CA MET A 58 -5.19 14.15 -6.08
C MET A 58 -5.01 14.15 -4.55
N MET A 59 -3.76 14.02 -4.07
CA MET A 59 -3.40 13.92 -2.64
C MET A 59 -3.92 12.66 -1.93
N GLU A 60 -4.22 11.60 -2.68
CA GLU A 60 -4.70 10.34 -2.13
C GLU A 60 -3.81 9.19 -2.60
N LEU A 61 -3.60 8.20 -1.74
CA LEU A 61 -2.80 7.03 -2.05
C LEU A 61 -3.66 5.95 -2.67
N TYR A 62 -3.14 5.34 -3.73
CA TYR A 62 -3.76 4.24 -4.44
C TYR A 62 -2.82 3.04 -4.53
N LEU A 63 -3.39 1.85 -4.44
CA LEU A 63 -2.77 0.59 -4.84
C LEU A 63 -3.49 0.04 -6.06
N GLU A 64 -2.73 -0.37 -7.07
CA GLU A 64 -3.24 -0.84 -8.35
C GLU A 64 -2.60 -2.17 -8.75
N LYS A 65 -3.40 -3.06 -9.34
CA LYS A 65 -2.92 -4.27 -10.02
C LYS A 65 -2.64 -3.97 -11.48
N ILE A 66 -1.43 -4.26 -11.94
CA ILE A 66 -0.95 -4.11 -13.32
C ILE A 66 -0.86 -5.48 -13.99
#